data_AF-A0A6J4M0M4-F1
#
_entry.id   AF-A0A6J4M0M4-F1
#
_cell.length_a   1.000
_cell.length_b   1.000
_cell.length_c   1.000
_cell.angle_alpha   90.00
_cell.angle_beta   90.00
_cell.angle_gamma   90.00
#
_symmetry.space_group_name_H-M   'P 1'
#
loop_
_entity.id
_entity.type
_entity.pdbx_description
1 polymer ?
#
loop_
_entity_poly.entity_id
_entity_poly.type
_entity_poly.pdbx_seq_one_letter_code
_entity_poly.pdbx_strand_id
1 'polypeptide(L)'
;MNALLKTFSTEGDYKVADISLADWGRKEIEIAEHEMPGLMSIRRKYAPDLPLKGVRVTGSLHMTIQTAVLIETLKDLGADVRWASCNIFSTQDHAAAAIAVSGTPVFAWKGESLEEYWDCTLDALTFPGNKGPEL
;
A
#
# COMPACT_ATOMS: atom_id res chain seq x y z
N MET A 1 -25.24 7.74 14.47
CA MET A 1 -25.03 6.50 15.26
C MET A 1 -23.55 6.13 15.13
N ASN A 2 -22.84 6.15 16.26
CA ASN A 2 -21.44 5.77 16.50
C ASN A 2 -20.42 6.06 15.39
N ALA A 3 -20.00 7.31 15.27
CA ALA A 3 -18.68 7.59 14.73
C ALA A 3 -17.66 7.04 15.74
N LEU A 4 -17.22 5.79 15.54
CA LEU A 4 -16.02 5.29 16.19
C LEU A 4 -14.90 6.26 15.83
N LEU A 5 -14.28 6.88 16.84
CA LEU A 5 -13.13 7.75 16.64
C LEU A 5 -12.04 6.92 15.96
N LYS A 6 -11.81 7.18 14.68
CA LYS A 6 -10.72 6.57 13.92
C LYS A 6 -9.42 7.12 14.48
N THR A 7 -8.61 6.26 15.06
CA THR A 7 -7.32 6.65 15.63
C THR A 7 -6.25 6.21 14.65
N PHE A 8 -5.68 7.17 13.91
CA PHE A 8 -4.58 6.90 12.99
C PHE A 8 -3.25 6.95 13.74
N SER A 9 -2.25 6.21 13.25
CA SER A 9 -0.91 6.21 13.83
C SER A 9 -0.33 7.63 13.84
N THR A 10 0.23 8.04 14.97
CA THR A 10 0.99 9.29 15.11
C THR A 10 2.49 9.10 14.90
N GLU A 11 2.94 7.85 14.72
CA GLU A 11 4.36 7.47 14.71
C GLU A 11 4.84 7.01 13.33
N GLY A 12 3.95 6.80 12.36
CA GLY A 12 4.29 6.34 11.01
C GLY A 12 3.58 7.10 9.90
N ASP A 13 4.18 7.11 8.71
CA ASP A 13 3.64 7.76 7.50
C ASP A 13 2.63 6.82 6.81
N TYR A 14 1.53 6.48 7.51
CA TYR A 14 0.44 5.65 6.99
C TYR A 14 -0.89 5.93 7.72
N LYS A 15 -2.01 5.63 7.07
CA LYS A 15 -3.37 5.68 7.66
C LYS A 15 -4.13 4.41 7.25
N VAL A 16 -4.31 3.49 8.20
CA VAL A 16 -5.02 2.21 7.99
C VAL A 16 -6.02 1.99 9.14
N ALA A 17 -7.01 1.11 8.96
CA ALA A 17 -8.04 0.86 9.96
C ALA A 17 -7.49 0.28 11.28
N ASP A 18 -6.65 -0.74 11.19
CA ASP A 18 -6.12 -1.47 12.34
C ASP A 18 -4.78 -2.13 11.98
N ILE A 19 -3.70 -1.62 12.58
CA ILE A 19 -2.35 -2.12 12.32
C ILE A 19 -2.11 -3.53 12.88
N SER A 20 -2.92 -3.97 13.85
CA SER A 20 -2.80 -5.31 14.45
C SER A 20 -3.16 -6.44 13.47
N LEU A 21 -3.82 -6.12 12.35
CA LEU A 21 -4.16 -7.06 11.29
C LEU A 21 -2.97 -7.44 10.39
N ALA A 22 -1.81 -6.82 10.56
CA ALA A 22 -0.64 -7.01 9.70
C ALA A 22 -0.18 -8.47 9.60
N ASP A 23 -0.16 -9.21 10.72
CA ASP A 23 0.25 -10.62 10.73
C ASP A 23 -0.68 -11.52 9.92
N TRP A 24 -1.99 -11.21 9.93
CA TRP A 24 -2.95 -11.92 9.09
C TRP A 24 -2.75 -11.55 7.62
N GLY A 25 -2.58 -10.25 7.32
CA GLY A 25 -2.30 -9.80 5.97
C GLY A 25 -1.03 -10.42 5.38
N ARG A 26 0.03 -10.55 6.16
CA ARG A 26 1.28 -11.21 5.73
C ARG A 26 1.04 -12.66 5.29
N LYS A 27 0.28 -13.43 6.09
CA LYS A 27 -0.04 -14.83 5.75
C LYS A 27 -0.83 -14.94 4.44
N GLU A 28 -1.78 -14.03 4.21
CA GLU A 28 -2.55 -14.04 2.96
C GLU A 28 -1.73 -13.57 1.76
N ILE A 29 -0.82 -12.61 1.94
CA ILE A 29 0.14 -12.20 0.90
C ILE A 29 1.02 -13.38 0.49
N GLU A 30 1.58 -14.12 1.45
CA GLU A 30 2.40 -15.32 1.17
C GLU A 30 1.63 -16.37 0.35
N ILE A 31 0.36 -16.60 0.67
CA ILE A 31 -0.51 -17.49 -0.12
C ILE A 31 -0.73 -16.92 -1.52
N ALA A 32 -1.01 -15.61 -1.65
CA ALA A 32 -1.26 -14.97 -2.94
C ALA A 32 -0.03 -14.97 -3.86
N GLU A 33 1.19 -14.92 -3.33
CA GLU A 33 2.41 -15.04 -4.13
C GLU A 33 2.47 -16.35 -4.93
N HIS A 34 1.94 -17.46 -4.38
CA HIS A 34 1.85 -18.74 -5.09
C HIS A 34 0.87 -18.69 -6.27
N GLU A 35 -0.19 -17.88 -6.17
CA GLU A 35 -1.22 -17.70 -7.21
C GLU A 35 -0.87 -16.56 -8.19
N MET A 36 0.24 -15.85 -7.99
CA MET A 36 0.69 -14.73 -8.82
C MET A 36 2.06 -14.99 -9.47
N PRO A 37 2.23 -16.10 -10.24
CA PRO A 37 3.52 -16.50 -10.77
C PRO A 37 4.15 -15.47 -11.72
N GLY A 38 3.32 -14.64 -12.38
CA GLY A 38 3.78 -13.54 -13.23
C GLY A 38 4.60 -12.49 -12.46
N LEU A 39 4.08 -11.99 -11.33
CA LEU A 39 4.79 -11.03 -10.49
C LEU A 39 6.04 -11.66 -9.86
N MET A 40 5.94 -12.89 -9.38
CA MET A 40 7.09 -13.58 -8.79
C MET A 40 8.20 -13.84 -9.82
N SER A 41 7.84 -14.08 -11.09
CA SER A 41 8.81 -14.17 -12.19
C SER A 41 9.50 -12.83 -12.47
N ILE A 42 8.75 -11.73 -12.45
CA ILE A 42 9.29 -10.37 -12.60
C ILE A 42 10.29 -10.07 -11.48
N ARG A 43 9.93 -10.33 -10.22
CA ARG A 43 10.84 -10.16 -9.06
C ARG A 43 12.14 -10.94 -9.26
N ARG A 44 12.05 -12.25 -9.53
CA ARG A 44 13.24 -13.11 -9.74
C ARG A 44 14.14 -12.61 -10.87
N LYS A 45 13.55 -12.09 -11.95
CA LYS A 45 14.29 -11.65 -13.13
C LYS A 45 14.94 -10.28 -12.95
N TYR A 46 14.25 -9.33 -12.32
CA TYR A 46 14.63 -7.90 -12.37
C TYR A 46 15.03 -7.30 -11.02
N ALA A 47 14.76 -7.94 -9.89
CA ALA A 47 15.21 -7.44 -8.59
C ALA A 47 16.74 -7.22 -8.51
N PRO A 48 17.62 -8.08 -9.08
CA PRO A 48 19.06 -7.84 -9.06
C PRO A 48 19.48 -6.55 -9.79
N ASP A 49 18.72 -6.14 -10.82
CA ASP A 49 19.03 -4.98 -11.65
C ASP A 49 18.47 -3.67 -11.07
N LEU A 50 17.52 -3.76 -10.13
CA LEU A 50 16.81 -2.62 -9.52
C LEU A 50 16.36 -1.56 -10.55
N PRO A 51 15.58 -1.93 -11.59
CA PRO A 51 15.27 -1.04 -12.70
C PRO A 51 14.45 0.20 -12.29
N LEU A 52 13.79 0.17 -11.13
CA LEU A 52 13.02 1.30 -10.59
C LEU A 52 13.78 2.07 -9.50
N LYS A 53 15.09 1.83 -9.34
CA LYS A 53 15.90 2.52 -8.33
C LYS A 53 15.78 4.03 -8.45
N GLY A 54 15.31 4.65 -7.36
CA GLY A 54 15.15 6.11 -7.26
C GLY A 54 13.88 6.66 -7.91
N VAL A 55 13.02 5.80 -8.47
CA VAL A 55 11.72 6.17 -9.02
C VAL A 55 10.69 6.18 -7.89
N ARG A 56 9.98 7.29 -7.73
CA ARG A 56 8.87 7.45 -6.79
C ARG A 56 7.56 7.10 -7.50
N VAL A 57 6.84 6.12 -6.98
CA VAL A 57 5.60 5.60 -7.57
C VAL A 57 4.43 5.86 -6.62
N THR A 58 3.39 6.53 -7.09
CA THR A 58 2.10 6.61 -6.39
C THR A 58 1.10 5.67 -7.04
N GLY A 59 0.53 4.75 -6.27
CA GLY A 59 -0.58 3.91 -6.73
C GLY A 59 -1.94 4.34 -6.21
N SER A 60 -2.95 4.27 -7.08
CA SER A 60 -4.38 4.36 -6.73
C SER A 60 -5.13 3.19 -7.39
N LEU A 61 -4.91 1.99 -6.86
CA LEU A 61 -5.65 0.78 -7.17
C LEU A 61 -6.28 0.25 -5.89
N HIS A 62 -7.28 -0.63 -6.00
CA HIS A 62 -7.88 -1.26 -4.82
C HIS A 62 -6.81 -1.84 -3.90
N MET A 63 -6.83 -1.46 -2.62
CA MET A 63 -5.84 -1.89 -1.64
C MET A 63 -6.18 -3.30 -1.13
N THR A 64 -5.93 -4.31 -1.95
CA THR A 64 -6.19 -5.73 -1.68
C THR A 64 -4.90 -6.50 -1.46
N ILE A 65 -5.01 -7.78 -1.09
CA ILE A 65 -3.89 -8.73 -1.01
C ILE A 65 -3.14 -8.84 -2.34
N GLN A 66 -3.84 -8.84 -3.47
CA GLN A 66 -3.20 -8.92 -4.80
C GLN A 66 -2.41 -7.65 -5.10
N THR A 67 -2.95 -6.49 -4.72
CA THR A 67 -2.24 -5.21 -4.85
C THR A 67 -1.05 -5.13 -3.90
N ALA A 68 -1.13 -5.74 -2.71
CA ALA A 68 0.01 -5.83 -1.80
C ALA A 68 1.20 -6.58 -2.45
N VAL A 69 0.96 -7.69 -3.16
CA VAL A 69 2.00 -8.40 -3.94
C VAL A 69 2.57 -7.51 -5.06
N LEU A 70 1.74 -6.69 -5.72
CA LEU A 70 2.20 -5.70 -6.70
C LEU A 70 3.10 -4.64 -6.07
N ILE A 71 2.69 -4.04 -4.95
CA ILE A 71 3.45 -3.02 -4.21
C ILE A 71 4.83 -3.56 -3.83
N GLU A 72 4.88 -4.74 -3.23
CA GLU A 72 6.15 -5.39 -2.85
C GLU A 72 7.01 -5.71 -4.07
N THR A 73 6.40 -6.07 -5.20
CA THR A 73 7.14 -6.24 -6.46
C THR A 73 7.81 -4.95 -6.92
N LEU A 74 7.11 -3.81 -6.84
CA LEU A 74 7.67 -2.52 -7.22
C LEU A 74 8.84 -2.13 -6.29
N LYS A 75 8.70 -2.37 -4.98
CA LYS A 75 9.78 -2.16 -4.00
C LYS A 75 10.98 -3.06 -4.25
N ASP A 76 10.76 -4.34 -4.52
CA ASP A 76 11.82 -5.31 -4.84
C ASP A 76 12.59 -4.91 -6.11
N LEU A 77 11.93 -4.20 -7.03
CA LEU A 77 12.54 -3.61 -8.23
C LEU A 77 13.21 -2.24 -7.96
N GLY A 78 13.18 -1.74 -6.73
CA GLY A 78 13.90 -0.53 -6.28
C GLY A 78 13.08 0.75 -6.17
N ALA A 79 11.76 0.69 -6.38
CA ALA A 79 10.89 1.87 -6.31
C ALA A 79 10.67 2.36 -4.86
N ASP A 80 10.47 3.67 -4.71
CA ASP A 80 9.91 4.30 -3.52
C ASP A 80 8.40 4.45 -3.71
N VAL A 81 7.58 3.74 -2.94
CA VAL A 81 6.16 3.53 -3.23
C VAL A 81 5.28 4.16 -2.16
N ARG A 82 4.23 4.89 -2.59
CA ARG A 82 3.12 5.35 -1.74
C ARG A 82 1.80 4.89 -2.35
N TRP A 83 0.79 4.61 -1.52
CA TRP A 83 -0.45 4.01 -2.02
C TRP A 83 -1.72 4.54 -1.35
N ALA A 84 -2.78 4.69 -2.14
CA ALA A 84 -4.16 4.86 -1.69
C ALA A 84 -5.09 3.88 -2.43
N SER A 85 -6.27 3.61 -1.86
CA SER A 85 -7.30 2.86 -2.61
C SER A 85 -8.01 3.77 -3.60
N CYS A 86 -8.47 3.23 -4.73
CA CYS A 86 -9.33 3.95 -5.69
C CYS A 86 -10.84 3.71 -5.47
N ASN A 87 -11.21 3.04 -4.37
CA ASN A 87 -12.61 2.85 -3.99
C ASN A 87 -12.76 2.71 -2.47
N ILE A 88 -13.73 3.43 -1.92
CA ILE A 88 -13.99 3.53 -0.47
C ILE A 88 -14.36 2.20 0.21
N PHE A 89 -14.72 1.15 -0.53
CA PHE A 89 -15.12 -0.15 0.03
C PHE A 89 -14.25 -1.32 -0.41
N SER A 90 -13.25 -1.09 -1.28
CA SER A 90 -12.46 -2.19 -1.85
C SER A 90 -11.24 -2.57 -1.01
N THR A 91 -10.82 -1.72 -0.07
CA THR A 91 -9.69 -2.00 0.81
C THR A 91 -9.93 -3.28 1.61
N GLN A 92 -8.91 -4.13 1.66
CA GLN A 92 -8.79 -5.23 2.61
C GLN A 92 -7.86 -4.75 3.72
N ASP A 93 -8.41 -4.47 4.90
CA ASP A 93 -7.67 -3.76 5.96
C ASP A 93 -6.43 -4.50 6.45
N HIS A 94 -6.45 -5.83 6.44
CA HIS A 94 -5.28 -6.66 6.76
C HIS A 94 -4.17 -6.54 5.69
N ALA A 95 -4.51 -6.41 4.41
CA ALA A 95 -3.53 -6.13 3.36
C ALA A 95 -2.89 -4.75 3.53
N ALA A 96 -3.71 -3.72 3.81
CA ALA A 96 -3.23 -2.36 4.07
C ALA A 96 -2.29 -2.32 5.29
N ALA A 97 -2.67 -2.99 6.39
CA ALA A 97 -1.86 -3.10 7.59
C ALA A 97 -0.52 -3.81 7.34
N ALA A 98 -0.52 -4.92 6.59
CA ALA A 98 0.70 -5.66 6.27
C ALA A 98 1.69 -4.84 5.44
N ILE A 99 1.20 -4.05 4.48
CA ILE A 99 2.04 -3.14 3.70
C ILE A 99 2.54 -1.97 4.55
N ALA A 100 1.70 -1.40 5.42
CA ALA A 100 2.11 -0.33 6.34
C ALA A 100 3.26 -0.77 7.27
N VAL A 101 3.17 -1.98 7.88
CA VAL A 101 4.23 -2.53 8.74
C VAL A 101 5.53 -2.81 7.97
N SER A 102 5.45 -3.07 6.65
CA SER A 102 6.64 -3.20 5.79
C SER A 102 7.39 -1.87 5.55
N GLY A 103 6.91 -0.78 6.14
CA GLY A 103 7.47 0.57 6.01
C GLY A 103 7.03 1.29 4.73
N THR A 104 5.99 0.81 4.04
CA THR A 104 5.43 1.49 2.87
C THR A 104 4.25 2.36 3.26
N PRO A 105 4.26 3.66 2.89
CA PRO A 105 3.13 4.54 3.10
C PRO A 105 1.86 4.05 2.39
N VAL A 106 0.84 3.73 3.18
CA VAL A 106 -0.49 3.34 2.71
C VAL A 106 -1.54 4.17 3.44
N PHE A 107 -2.42 4.77 2.66
CA PHE A 107 -3.53 5.61 3.12
C PHE A 107 -4.81 4.99 2.59
N ALA A 108 -5.31 3.98 3.29
CA ALA A 108 -6.47 3.23 2.86
C ALA A 108 -7.12 2.44 4.01
N TRP A 109 -8.45 2.45 4.07
CA TRP A 109 -9.24 1.52 4.88
C TRP A 109 -10.60 1.26 4.25
N LYS A 110 -11.26 0.17 4.67
CA LYS A 110 -12.61 -0.13 4.21
C LYS A 110 -13.63 0.76 4.89
N GLY A 111 -14.52 1.38 4.10
CA GLY A 111 -15.56 2.27 4.61
C GLY A 111 -15.06 3.70 4.84
N GLU A 112 -14.16 4.18 3.99
CA GLU A 112 -13.83 5.60 3.88
C GLU A 112 -15.07 6.45 3.57
N SER A 113 -15.11 7.67 4.09
CA SER A 113 -15.93 8.74 3.54
C SER A 113 -15.30 9.26 2.24
N LEU A 114 -16.06 10.01 1.44
CA LEU A 114 -15.49 10.62 0.23
C LEU A 114 -14.44 11.68 0.54
N GLU A 115 -14.55 12.38 1.68
CA GLU A 115 -13.55 13.35 2.13
C GLU A 115 -12.25 12.63 2.49
N GLU A 116 -12.34 11.57 3.31
CA GLU A 116 -11.20 10.74 3.69
C GLU A 116 -10.52 10.11 2.47
N TYR A 117 -11.29 9.65 1.48
CA TYR A 117 -10.79 9.11 0.22
C TYR A 117 -9.89 10.12 -0.54
N TRP A 118 -10.33 11.39 -0.61
CA TRP A 118 -9.56 12.43 -1.29
C TRP A 118 -8.33 12.86 -0.48
N ASP A 119 -8.44 12.89 0.85
CA ASP A 119 -7.29 13.13 1.74
C ASP A 119 -6.23 12.02 1.57
N CYS A 120 -6.66 10.75 1.58
CA CYS A 120 -5.80 9.61 1.31
C CYS A 120 -5.11 9.71 -0.07
N THR A 121 -5.85 10.14 -1.09
CA THR A 121 -5.31 10.35 -2.44
C THR A 121 -4.22 11.43 -2.43
N LEU A 122 -4.45 12.54 -1.72
CA LEU A 122 -3.47 13.61 -1.58
C LEU A 122 -2.22 13.14 -0.81
N ASP A 123 -2.39 12.42 0.28
CA ASP A 123 -1.28 11.87 1.08
C ASP A 123 -0.41 10.90 0.27
N ALA A 124 -1.05 10.07 -0.58
CA ALA A 124 -0.34 9.15 -1.48
C ALA A 124 0.45 9.88 -2.57
N LEU A 125 -0.03 11.03 -3.06
CA LEU A 125 0.68 11.87 -4.04
C LEU A 125 1.80 12.72 -3.41
N THR A 126 1.74 12.96 -2.10
CA THR A 126 2.63 13.90 -1.42
C THR A 126 3.88 13.21 -0.90
N PHE A 127 4.91 13.10 -1.75
CA PHE A 127 6.25 12.68 -1.30
C PHE A 127 6.94 13.80 -0.48
N PRO A 128 7.63 13.46 0.63
CA PRO A 128 8.32 14.44 1.47
C PRO A 128 9.25 15.38 0.70
N GLY A 129 9.18 16.67 1.05
CA GLY A 129 9.95 17.71 0.37
C GLY A 129 9.40 18.11 -1.01
N ASN A 130 8.09 17.90 -1.25
CA ASN A 130 7.41 18.23 -2.51
C ASN A 130 8.05 17.61 -3.75
N LYS A 131 8.61 16.41 -3.61
CA LYS A 131 9.29 15.74 -4.72
C LYS A 131 8.32 15.12 -5.73
N GLY A 132 7.04 14.97 -5.37
CA GLY A 132 6.00 14.31 -6.18
C GLY A 132 6.35 12.87 -6.56
N PRO A 133 5.43 12.13 -7.18
CA PRO A 133 5.76 10.89 -7.87
C PRO A 133 6.40 11.16 -9.24
N GLU A 134 7.26 10.25 -9.69
CA GLU A 134 7.62 10.13 -11.11
C GLU A 134 6.61 9.29 -11.90
N LEU A 135 5.97 8.32 -11.25
CA LEU A 135 5.02 7.37 -11.85
C LEU A 135 3.74 7.22 -11.03
#